data_AF-A0A4Q3Z4G6-F1
#
_entry.id   AF-A0A4Q3Z4G6-F1
#
_cell.length_a   1.000
_cell.length_b   1.000
_cell.length_c   1.000
_cell.angle_alpha   90.00
_cell.angle_beta   90.00
_cell.angle_gamma   90.00
#
_symmetry.space_group_name_H-M   'P 1'
#
loop_
_entity.id
_entity.type
_entity.pdbx_description
1 polymer ?
#
loop_
_entity_poly.entity_id
_entity_poly.type
_entity_poly.pdbx_seq_one_letter_code
_entity_poly.pdbx_strand_id
1 'polypeptide(L)'
;MISILASLLAVNAVLHGMIIARFGVKGNEPPLAFGIAYAALAVGVFLAIPYALWATLIVSVVGVAGLTAAYAKIPHEKSVERLCWALGAIIIVLTAYLLFLH
;
A
#
# COMPACT_ATOMS: atom_id res chain seq x y z
N MET A 1 -2.49 16.97 6.13
CA MET A 1 -2.80 15.86 5.20
C MET A 1 -1.63 14.90 4.99
N ILE A 2 -0.38 15.40 4.90
CA ILE A 2 0.83 14.55 4.80
C ILE A 2 0.92 13.51 5.94
N SER A 3 0.72 13.90 7.19
CA SER A 3 0.74 12.96 8.33
C SER A 3 -0.37 11.90 8.25
N ILE A 4 -1.52 12.21 7.66
CA ILE A 4 -2.60 11.24 7.43
C ILE A 4 -2.16 10.24 6.35
N LEU A 5 -1.61 10.72 5.24
CA LEU A 5 -1.10 9.86 4.17
C LEU A 5 0.01 8.92 4.68
N ALA A 6 0.97 9.46 5.43
CA ALA A 6 2.05 8.67 6.04
C ALA A 6 1.50 7.57 6.96
N SER A 7 0.53 7.91 7.83
CA SER A 7 -0.12 6.93 8.70
C SER A 7 -0.86 5.85 7.91
N LEU A 8 -1.57 6.22 6.84
CA LEU A 8 -2.26 5.25 5.99
C LEU A 8 -1.29 4.30 5.28
N LEU A 9 -0.16 4.82 4.79
CA LEU A 9 0.91 4.01 4.21
C LEU A 9 1.51 3.03 5.24
N ALA A 10 1.74 3.50 6.47
CA ALA A 10 2.23 2.67 7.56
C ALA A 10 1.22 1.56 7.93
N VAL A 11 -0.07 1.89 8.06
CA VAL A 11 -1.13 0.90 8.30
C VAL A 11 -1.20 -0.11 7.17
N ASN A 12 -1.10 0.34 5.92
CA ASN A 12 -1.10 -0.56 4.77
C ASN A 12 0.10 -1.51 4.78
N ALA A 13 1.29 -1.01 5.14
CA ALA A 13 2.48 -1.83 5.34
C ALA A 13 2.29 -2.89 6.43
N VAL A 14 1.66 -2.53 7.55
CA VAL A 14 1.33 -3.47 8.64
C VAL A 14 0.38 -4.56 8.15
N LEU A 15 -0.67 -4.23 7.39
CA LEU A 15 -1.58 -5.24 6.84
C LEU A 15 -0.86 -6.25 5.94
N HIS A 16 0.03 -5.77 5.08
CA HIS A 16 0.88 -6.64 4.25
C HIS A 16 1.81 -7.49 5.13
N GLY A 17 2.39 -6.92 6.19
CA GLY A 17 3.17 -7.65 7.18
C GLY A 17 2.35 -8.74 7.90
N MET A 18 1.07 -8.50 8.20
CA MET A 18 0.17 -9.49 8.79
C MET A 18 -0.08 -10.68 7.86
N ILE A 19 -0.21 -10.44 6.54
CA ILE A 19 -0.30 -11.53 5.54
C ILE A 19 0.94 -12.42 5.65
N ILE A 20 2.14 -11.84 5.71
CA ILE A 20 3.39 -12.59 5.81
C ILE A 20 3.53 -13.30 7.15
N ALA A 21 3.17 -12.65 8.26
CA ALA A 21 3.21 -13.24 9.58
C ALA A 21 2.26 -14.44 9.72
N ARG A 22 1.09 -14.39 9.04
CA ARG A 22 0.07 -15.45 9.09
C ARG A 22 0.31 -16.59 8.11
N PHE A 23 0.74 -16.27 6.88
CA PHE A 23 0.78 -17.23 5.78
C PHE A 23 2.20 -17.55 5.28
N GLY A 24 3.23 -16.91 5.84
CA GLY A 24 4.62 -17.08 5.43
C GLY A 24 4.93 -16.38 4.10
N VAL A 25 6.21 -16.40 3.71
CA VAL A 25 6.70 -15.66 2.54
C VAL A 25 6.43 -16.40 1.22
N LYS A 26 6.53 -17.73 1.21
CA LYS A 26 6.44 -18.53 -0.01
C LYS A 26 5.04 -18.45 -0.62
N GLY A 27 4.93 -17.91 -1.84
CA GLY A 27 3.66 -17.62 -2.51
C GLY A 27 3.03 -16.28 -2.13
N ASN A 28 3.65 -15.52 -1.22
CA ASN A 28 3.24 -14.19 -0.77
C ASN A 28 4.37 -13.16 -0.98
N GLU A 29 5.27 -13.41 -1.93
CA GLU A 29 6.37 -12.49 -2.26
C GLU A 29 5.85 -11.10 -2.70
N PRO A 30 4.76 -10.98 -3.50
CA PRO A 30 4.23 -9.66 -3.84
C PRO A 30 3.71 -8.88 -2.61
N PRO A 31 2.86 -9.46 -1.73
CA PRO A 31 2.50 -8.79 -0.48
C PRO A 31 3.70 -8.33 0.36
N LEU A 32 4.75 -9.15 0.47
CA LEU A 32 5.96 -8.75 1.20
C LEU A 32 6.63 -7.52 0.57
N ALA A 33 6.85 -7.55 -0.75
CA ALA A 33 7.49 -6.45 -1.46
C ALA A 33 6.69 -5.15 -1.33
N PHE A 34 5.36 -5.22 -1.48
CA PHE A 34 4.48 -4.07 -1.28
C PHE A 34 4.48 -3.58 0.16
N GLY A 35 4.49 -4.48 1.15
CA GLY A 35 4.58 -4.10 2.56
C GLY A 35 5.84 -3.28 2.87
N ILE A 36 6.99 -3.73 2.37
CA ILE A 36 8.27 -3.01 2.52
C ILE A 36 8.22 -1.66 1.78
N ALA A 37 7.70 -1.65 0.55
CA ALA A 37 7.57 -0.41 -0.23
C ALA A 37 6.68 0.62 0.48
N TYR A 38 5.52 0.21 1.02
CA TYR A 38 4.63 1.09 1.76
C TYR A 38 5.25 1.60 3.06
N ALA A 39 6.05 0.78 3.76
CA ALA A 39 6.78 1.22 4.96
C ALA A 39 7.82 2.29 4.60
N ALA A 40 8.61 2.08 3.54
CA ALA A 40 9.59 3.04 3.07
C ALA A 40 8.92 4.35 2.60
N LEU A 41 7.80 4.25 1.88
CA LEU A 41 7.02 5.40 1.45
C LEU A 41 6.39 6.15 2.62
N ALA A 42 5.93 5.47 3.67
CA ALA A 42 5.42 6.12 4.88
C ALA A 42 6.47 7.04 5.50
N VAL A 43 7.72 6.54 5.64
CA VAL A 43 8.85 7.32 6.12
C VAL A 43 9.20 8.45 5.15
N GLY A 44 9.26 8.16 3.85
CA GLY A 44 9.60 9.16 2.83
C GLY A 44 8.60 10.32 2.75
N VAL A 45 7.30 10.02 2.83
CA VAL A 45 6.23 11.03 2.87
C VAL A 45 6.30 11.82 4.19
N PHE A 46 6.53 11.15 5.32
CA PHE A 46 6.65 11.81 6.63
C PHE A 46 7.83 12.79 6.69
N LEU A 47 8.98 12.40 6.11
CA LEU A 47 10.18 13.23 6.02
C LEU A 47 10.17 14.23 4.86
N ALA A 48 9.07 14.29 4.09
CA ALA A 48 8.93 15.15 2.92
C ALA A 48 10.07 14.97 1.89
N ILE A 49 10.52 13.73 1.68
CA ILE A 49 11.55 13.41 0.69
C ILE A 49 11.04 13.82 -0.72
N PRO A 50 11.88 14.47 -1.55
CA PRO A 50 11.50 14.81 -2.92
C PRO A 50 10.96 13.60 -3.68
N TYR A 51 9.89 13.81 -4.45
CA TYR A 51 9.20 12.78 -5.25
C TYR A 51 8.54 11.64 -4.45
N ALA A 52 8.52 11.66 -3.12
CA ALA A 52 7.87 10.62 -2.33
C ALA A 52 6.38 10.46 -2.68
N LEU A 53 5.66 11.56 -2.91
CA LEU A 53 4.25 11.52 -3.32
C LEU A 53 4.06 10.88 -4.70
N TRP A 54 4.93 11.16 -5.67
CA TRP A 54 4.89 10.53 -6.99
C TRP A 54 5.15 9.03 -6.89
N ALA A 55 6.15 8.62 -6.10
CA ALA A 55 6.44 7.22 -5.84
C ALA A 55 5.25 6.53 -5.15
N THR A 56 4.62 7.17 -4.16
CA THR A 56 3.40 6.67 -3.51
C THR A 56 2.31 6.43 -4.53
N LEU A 57 2.01 7.39 -5.40
CA LEU A 57 0.95 7.25 -6.40
C LEU A 57 1.21 6.05 -7.33
N ILE A 58 2.42 5.94 -7.87
CA ILE A 58 2.79 4.86 -8.80
C ILE A 58 2.68 3.49 -8.11
N VAL A 59 3.31 3.34 -6.94
CA VAL A 59 3.33 2.07 -6.20
C VAL A 59 1.92 1.67 -5.78
N SER A 60 1.11 2.61 -5.30
CA SER A 60 -0.27 2.33 -4.90
C SER A 60 -1.16 1.93 -6.09
N VAL A 61 -1.05 2.61 -7.23
CA VAL A 61 -1.80 2.23 -8.45
C VAL A 61 -1.42 0.82 -8.90
N VAL A 62 -0.11 0.52 -8.98
CA VAL A 62 0.37 -0.80 -9.37
C VAL A 62 -0.07 -1.87 -8.37
N GLY A 63 0.02 -1.58 -7.06
CA GLY A 63 -0.40 -2.50 -6.00
C GLY A 63 -1.89 -2.81 -6.04
N VAL A 64 -2.74 -1.80 -6.18
CA VAL A 64 -4.20 -1.97 -6.31
C VAL A 64 -4.55 -2.73 -7.59
N ALA A 65 -3.96 -2.37 -8.73
CA ALA A 65 -4.21 -3.06 -10.00
C ALA A 65 -3.77 -4.52 -9.96
N GLY A 66 -2.58 -4.80 -9.40
CA GLY A 66 -2.08 -6.16 -9.20
C GLY A 66 -2.97 -6.98 -8.29
N LEU A 67 -3.42 -6.40 -7.17
CA LEU A 67 -4.33 -7.05 -6.24
C LEU A 67 -5.70 -7.33 -6.89
N THR A 68 -6.24 -6.40 -7.68
CA THR A 68 -7.48 -6.62 -8.45
C THR A 68 -7.33 -7.75 -9.45
N ALA A 69 -6.24 -7.79 -10.21
CA ALA A 69 -5.98 -8.83 -11.20
C ALA A 69 -5.79 -10.22 -10.56
N ALA A 70 -5.19 -10.27 -9.37
CA ALA A 70 -4.94 -11.52 -8.64
C ALA A 70 -6.11 -11.95 -7.73
N TYR A 71 -7.11 -11.08 -7.52
CA TYR A 71 -8.13 -11.24 -6.47
C TYR A 71 -8.89 -12.57 -6.49
N ALA A 72 -9.17 -13.10 -7.69
CA ALA A 72 -9.84 -14.39 -7.87
C ALA A 72 -8.97 -15.58 -7.46
N LYS A 73 -7.64 -15.45 -7.56
CA LYS A 73 -6.65 -16.52 -7.38
C LYS A 73 -6.13 -16.65 -5.94
N ILE A 74 -6.55 -15.76 -5.04
CA ILE A 74 -6.13 -15.74 -3.63
C ILE A 74 -6.76 -16.94 -2.91
N PRO A 75 -5.95 -17.89 -2.39
CA PRO A 75 -6.44 -19.17 -1.87
C PRO A 75 -6.95 -19.12 -0.42
N HIS A 76 -6.68 -18.04 0.32
CA HIS A 76 -7.08 -17.87 1.72
C HIS A 76 -8.22 -16.86 1.90
N GLU A 77 -8.67 -16.73 3.15
CA GLU A 77 -9.63 -15.72 3.61
C GLU A 77 -9.22 -14.33 3.08
N LYS A 78 -10.17 -13.62 2.42
CA LYS A 78 -9.91 -12.39 1.64
C LYS A 78 -10.11 -11.09 2.42
N SER A 79 -10.24 -11.18 3.75
CA SER A 79 -10.62 -10.04 4.60
C SER A 79 -9.50 -8.99 4.66
N VAL A 80 -8.26 -9.43 4.85
CA VAL A 80 -7.08 -8.55 4.89
C VAL A 80 -6.80 -7.93 3.53
N GLU A 81 -6.97 -8.71 2.45
CA GLU A 81 -6.75 -8.27 1.07
C GLU A 81 -7.77 -7.22 0.66
N ARG A 82 -9.03 -7.38 1.09
CA ARG A 82 -10.06 -6.37 0.88
C ARG A 82 -9.72 -5.05 1.60
N LEU A 83 -9.17 -5.13 2.81
CA LEU A 83 -8.69 -3.97 3.55
C LEU A 83 -7.49 -3.31 2.84
N CYS A 84 -6.50 -4.09 2.41
CA CYS A 84 -5.35 -3.60 1.61
C CYS A 84 -5.83 -2.90 0.33
N TRP A 85 -6.83 -3.47 -0.35
CA TRP A 85 -7.39 -2.87 -1.56
C TRP A 85 -8.07 -1.52 -1.26
N ALA A 86 -8.93 -1.47 -0.24
CA ALA A 86 -9.65 -0.25 0.14
C ALA A 86 -8.69 0.86 0.60
N LEU A 87 -7.71 0.51 1.46
CA LEU A 87 -6.68 1.44 1.89
C LEU A 87 -5.82 1.92 0.72
N GLY A 88 -5.44 1.03 -0.20
CA GLY A 88 -4.72 1.39 -1.42
C GLY A 88 -5.49 2.41 -2.26
N ALA A 89 -6.79 2.23 -2.46
CA ALA A 89 -7.63 3.18 -3.18
C ALA A 89 -7.70 4.56 -2.49
N ILE A 90 -7.85 4.60 -1.17
CA ILE A 90 -7.85 5.85 -0.39
C ILE A 90 -6.49 6.56 -0.51
N ILE A 91 -5.39 5.82 -0.41
CA ILE A 91 -4.03 6.34 -0.55
C ILE A 91 -3.85 6.97 -1.95
N ILE A 92 -4.33 6.32 -3.01
CA ILE A 92 -4.29 6.87 -4.38
C ILE A 92 -5.01 8.22 -4.44
N VAL A 93 -6.27 8.27 -3.96
CA VAL A 93 -7.09 9.50 -4.01
C VAL A 93 -6.44 10.64 -3.23
N LEU A 94 -5.99 10.37 -2.00
CA LEU A 94 -5.33 11.38 -1.18
C LEU A 94 -4.00 11.86 -1.78
N THR A 95 -3.21 10.95 -2.33
CA THR A 95 -1.93 11.29 -2.95
C THR A 95 -2.14 12.12 -4.21
N ALA A 96 -3.12 11.76 -5.04
CA ALA A 96 -3.49 12.54 -6.23
C ALA A 96 -3.97 13.94 -5.85
N TYR A 97 -4.81 14.06 -4.82
CA TYR A 97 -5.23 15.37 -4.30
C TYR A 97 -4.02 16.22 -3.89
N LEU A 98 -3.07 15.64 -3.13
CA LEU A 98 -1.87 16.35 -2.68
C LEU A 98 -0.90 16.73 -3.80
N LEU A 99 -0.89 16.00 -4.92
CA LEU A 99 -0.02 16.28 -6.06
C LEU A 99 -0.58 17.35 -6.99
N PHE A 100 -1.90 17.41 -7.14
CA PHE A 100 -2.54 18.18 -8.22
C PHE A 100 -3.47 19.30 -7.74
N LEU A 101 -3.94 19.25 -6.50
CA LEU A 101 -5.03 20.12 -6.01
C LEU A 101 -4.72 20.84 -4.70
N HIS A 102 -3.51 20.65 -4.14
CA HIS A 102 -3.02 21.32 -2.93
C HIS A 102 -1.72 22.07 -3.24
#